data_AF-A0A644XPG9-F1
#
_entry.id   AF-A0A644XPG9-F1
#
_cell.length_a   1.000
_cell.length_b   1.000
_cell.length_c   1.000
_cell.angle_alpha   90.00
_cell.angle_beta   90.00
_cell.angle_gamma   90.00
#
_symmetry.space_group_name_H-M   'P 1'
#
loop_
_entity.id
_entity.type
_entity.pdbx_description
1 polymer ?
#
loop_
_entity_poly.entity_id
_entity_poly.type
_entity_poly.pdbx_seq_one_letter_code
_entity_poly.pdbx_strand_id
1 'polypeptide(L)'
;MTYTETLKKAIAKAESMTTGNIYINLGINRKVATKHWEKDEAKRTYIRIDCYTLHGNYKGNYKLGYVDEVTGEYVFDRSAEFDLEIK
;
A
#
# COMPACT_ATOMS: atom_id res chain seq x y z
N MET A 1 5.30 -17.38 -4.21
CA MET A 1 5.80 -16.14 -4.81
C MET A 1 6.80 -15.55 -3.84
N THR A 2 7.94 -15.04 -4.30
CA THR A 2 8.92 -14.43 -3.37
C THR A 2 8.39 -13.09 -2.83
N TYR A 3 8.86 -12.67 -1.65
CA TYR A 3 8.54 -11.34 -1.09
C TYR A 3 8.67 -10.22 -2.14
N THR A 4 9.79 -10.19 -2.86
CA THR A 4 10.08 -9.16 -3.86
C THR A 4 9.06 -9.15 -5.01
N GLU A 5 8.59 -10.32 -5.44
CA GLU A 5 7.57 -10.43 -6.48
C GLU A 5 6.20 -9.99 -5.97
N THR A 6 5.81 -10.43 -4.77
CA THR A 6 4.55 -10.03 -4.13
C THR A 6 4.51 -8.53 -3.91
N LEU A 7 5.60 -7.94 -3.40
CA LEU A 7 5.70 -6.50 -3.19
C LEU A 7 5.60 -5.71 -4.50
N LYS A 8 6.26 -6.17 -5.57
CA LYS A 8 6.14 -5.54 -6.89
C LYS A 8 4.71 -5.56 -7.42
N LYS A 9 4.00 -6.71 -7.29
CA LYS A 9 2.59 -6.81 -7.67
C LYS A 9 1.70 -5.89 -6.83
N ALA A 10 1.98 -5.80 -5.52
CA ALA A 10 1.25 -4.95 -4.60
C ALA A 10 1.41 -3.46 -4.91
N ILE A 11 2.62 -3.02 -5.21
CA ILE A 11 2.89 -1.65 -5.65
C ILE A 11 2.17 -1.37 -6.97
N ALA A 12 2.27 -2.25 -7.97
CA ALA A 12 1.63 -2.04 -9.26
C ALA A 12 0.09 -1.95 -9.15
N LYS A 13 -0.54 -2.82 -8.34
CA LYS A 13 -1.98 -2.74 -8.08
C LYS A 13 -2.34 -1.44 -7.36
N ALA A 14 -1.59 -1.06 -6.32
CA ALA A 14 -1.77 0.21 -5.62
C ALA A 14 -1.64 1.42 -6.56
N GLU A 15 -0.67 1.41 -7.49
CA GLU A 15 -0.48 2.45 -8.49
C GLU A 15 -1.70 2.58 -9.40
N SER A 16 -2.24 1.45 -9.90
CA SER A 16 -3.46 1.47 -10.72
C SER A 16 -4.68 2.05 -9.99
N MET A 17 -4.74 1.89 -8.66
CA MET A 17 -5.82 2.44 -7.85
C MET A 17 -5.73 3.97 -7.70
N THR A 18 -4.53 4.57 -7.81
CA THR A 18 -4.36 6.02 -7.64
C THR A 18 -5.16 6.86 -8.64
N THR A 19 -5.43 6.30 -9.82
CA THR A 19 -6.19 6.93 -10.91
C THR A 19 -7.49 6.21 -11.25
N GLY A 20 -7.57 4.88 -11.01
CA GLY A 20 -8.71 4.06 -11.41
C GLY A 20 -9.78 3.80 -10.34
N ASN A 21 -9.55 4.15 -9.07
CA ASN A 21 -10.49 3.86 -7.99
C ASN A 21 -11.32 5.10 -7.60
N ILE A 22 -12.63 5.04 -7.85
CA ILE A 22 -13.58 6.13 -7.55
C ILE A 22 -13.73 6.43 -6.05
N TYR A 23 -13.35 5.49 -5.18
CA TYR A 23 -13.39 5.64 -3.73
C TYR A 23 -12.15 6.33 -3.15
N ILE A 24 -11.09 6.51 -3.94
CA ILE A 24 -9.89 7.26 -3.55
C ILE A 24 -10.08 8.73 -3.94
N ASN A 25 -10.79 9.46 -3.10
CA ASN A 25 -11.17 10.86 -3.36
C ASN A 25 -10.26 11.89 -2.66
N LEU A 26 -9.31 11.46 -1.83
CA LEU A 26 -8.45 12.35 -1.07
C LEU A 26 -7.32 12.88 -1.94
N GLY A 27 -7.12 14.20 -1.90
CA GLY A 27 -6.08 14.86 -2.67
C GLY A 27 -6.29 14.76 -4.19
N ILE A 28 -5.46 15.51 -4.91
CA ILE A 28 -5.39 15.46 -6.38
C ILE A 28 -4.15 14.67 -6.81
N ASN A 29 -3.03 14.88 -6.10
CA ASN A 29 -1.80 14.16 -6.32
C ASN A 29 -1.74 12.96 -5.38
N ARG A 30 -1.47 11.77 -5.91
CA ARG A 30 -1.47 10.52 -5.14
C ARG A 30 -0.21 9.73 -5.47
N LYS A 31 0.42 9.15 -4.46
CA LYS A 31 1.67 8.40 -4.61
C LYS A 31 1.61 7.15 -3.75
N VAL A 32 1.98 6.02 -4.32
CA VAL A 32 2.21 4.81 -3.53
C VAL A 32 3.44 5.03 -2.67
N ALA A 33 3.31 4.68 -1.39
CA ALA A 33 4.38 4.71 -0.42
C ALA A 33 4.45 3.36 0.29
N THR A 34 5.67 2.89 0.52
CA THR A 34 5.92 1.71 1.32
C THR A 34 6.63 2.09 2.61
N LYS A 35 6.39 1.31 3.66
CA LYS A 35 7.09 1.48 4.94
C LYS A 35 7.48 0.11 5.48
N HIS A 36 8.79 -0.12 5.57
CA HIS A 36 9.34 -1.27 6.28
C HIS A 36 9.09 -1.14 7.78
N TRP A 37 8.74 -2.25 8.40
CA TRP A 37 8.54 -2.40 9.83
C TRP A 37 9.08 -3.75 10.27
N GLU A 38 9.86 -3.74 11.33
CA GLU A 38 10.42 -4.94 11.93
C GLU A 38 10.26 -4.84 13.45
N LYS A 39 9.80 -5.93 14.05
CA LYS A 39 9.81 -6.12 15.50
C LYS A 39 9.90 -7.61 15.79
N ASP A 40 10.87 -7.96 16.64
CA ASP A 40 11.17 -9.35 16.98
C ASP A 40 11.43 -10.16 15.70
N GLU A 41 10.72 -11.27 15.48
CA GLU A 41 10.85 -12.11 14.27
C GLU A 41 9.94 -11.66 13.12
N ALA A 42 9.09 -10.65 13.33
CA ALA A 42 8.13 -10.19 12.32
C ALA A 42 8.71 -9.07 11.45
N LYS A 43 8.71 -9.28 10.14
CA LYS A 43 9.17 -8.31 9.11
C LYS A 43 8.05 -8.03 8.12
N ARG A 44 7.70 -6.76 7.94
CA ARG A 44 6.57 -6.34 7.12
C ARG A 44 6.90 -5.11 6.30
N THR A 45 6.48 -5.11 5.05
CA THR A 45 6.44 -3.89 4.24
C THR A 45 4.98 -3.46 4.07
N TYR A 46 4.59 -2.42 4.80
CA TYR A 46 3.26 -1.80 4.67
C TYR A 46 3.15 -1.00 3.39
N ILE A 47 1.97 -1.02 2.78
CA ILE A 47 1.67 -0.31 1.53
C ILE A 47 0.54 0.68 1.80
N ARG A 48 0.69 1.90 1.28
CA ARG A 48 -0.35 2.93 1.36
C ARG A 48 -0.30 3.85 0.15
N ILE A 49 -1.39 4.56 -0.08
CA ILE A 49 -1.42 5.67 -1.04
C ILE A 49 -1.41 6.96 -0.24
N ASP A 50 -0.33 7.71 -0.32
CA ASP A 50 -0.23 9.04 0.26
C ASP A 50 -0.90 10.06 -0.69
N CYS A 51 -1.79 10.88 -0.13
CA CYS A 51 -2.61 11.83 -0.86
C CYS A 51 -2.20 13.27 -0.53
N TYR A 52 -2.08 14.08 -1.58
CA TYR A 52 -1.61 15.45 -1.50
C TYR A 52 -2.53 16.40 -2.29
N THR A 53 -2.55 17.67 -1.90
CA THR A 53 -3.17 18.72 -2.73
C THR A 53 -2.39 18.91 -4.04
N LEU A 54 -2.99 19.65 -4.98
CA LEU A 54 -2.30 20.04 -6.22
C LEU A 54 -0.95 20.74 -5.94
N HIS A 55 -0.88 21.53 -4.87
CA HIS A 55 0.31 22.24 -4.42
C HIS A 55 1.25 21.41 -3.52
N GLY A 56 1.00 20.10 -3.38
CA GLY A 56 1.89 19.18 -2.66
C GLY A 56 1.69 19.12 -1.14
N ASN A 57 0.66 19.74 -0.58
CA ASN A 57 0.37 19.63 0.86
C ASN A 57 -0.23 18.26 1.17
N TYR A 58 0.32 17.56 2.17
CA TYR A 58 -0.21 16.26 2.61
C TYR A 58 -1.64 16.39 3.14
N LYS A 59 -2.51 15.46 2.75
CA LYS A 59 -3.91 15.41 3.18
C LYS A 59 -4.25 14.17 3.99
N GLY A 60 -3.49 13.10 3.84
CA GLY A 60 -3.72 11.82 4.49
C GLY A 60 -3.24 10.67 3.62
N ASN A 61 -3.60 9.45 4.00
CA ASN A 61 -3.27 8.25 3.25
C ASN A 61 -4.41 7.25 3.30
N TYR A 62 -4.41 6.35 2.31
CA TYR A 62 -5.21 5.14 2.31
C TYR A 62 -4.32 3.93 2.56
N LYS A 63 -4.60 3.14 3.59
CA LYS A 63 -3.83 1.94 3.91
C LYS A 63 -4.30 0.74 3.10
N LEU A 64 -3.34 -0.07 2.64
CA LEU A 64 -3.59 -1.17 1.71
C LEU A 64 -3.06 -2.52 2.21
N GLY A 65 -2.84 -2.67 3.51
CA GLY A 65 -2.25 -3.88 4.09
C GLY A 65 -0.72 -3.87 4.05
N TYR A 66 -0.13 -5.07 4.12
CA TYR A 66 1.33 -5.25 4.08
C TYR A 66 1.72 -6.53 3.35
N VAL A 67 2.97 -6.61 2.93
CA VAL A 67 3.60 -7.88 2.53
C VAL A 67 4.47 -8.35 3.68
N ASP A 68 4.26 -9.57 4.13
CA ASP A 68 5.12 -10.24 5.10
C ASP A 68 6.42 -10.64 4.42
N GLU A 69 7.56 -10.20 4.94
CA GLU A 69 8.86 -10.44 4.31
C GLU A 69 9.40 -11.85 4.62
N VAL A 70 8.85 -12.52 5.65
CA VAL A 70 9.23 -13.88 6.04
C VAL A 70 8.48 -14.90 5.18
N THR A 71 7.17 -14.76 5.04
CA THR A 71 6.36 -15.68 4.22
C THR A 71 6.29 -15.27 2.75
N GLY A 72 6.54 -13.99 2.45
CA GLY A 72 6.38 -13.42 1.12
C GLY A 72 4.92 -13.20 0.72
N GLU A 73 3.98 -13.31 1.66
CA GLU A 73 2.54 -13.22 1.40
C GLU A 73 2.01 -11.80 1.60
N TYR A 74 1.00 -11.44 0.81
CA TYR A 74 0.24 -10.22 1.04
C TYR A 74 -0.82 -10.48 2.11
N VAL A 75 -0.92 -9.55 3.07
CA VAL A 75 -1.88 -9.61 4.17
C VAL A 75 -2.72 -8.34 4.16
N PHE A 76 -4.02 -8.53 3.98
CA PHE A 76 -5.03 -7.50 4.22
C PHE A 76 -5.27 -7.39 5.73
N ASP A 77 -4.78 -6.30 6.34
CA ASP A 77 -4.86 -6.09 7.78
C ASP A 77 -6.15 -5.33 8.17
N ARG A 78 -6.53 -5.40 9.45
CA ARG A 78 -7.75 -4.74 9.95
C ARG A 78 -7.74 -3.21 9.76
N SER A 79 -6.57 -2.59 9.68
CA SER A 79 -6.44 -1.15 9.46
C SER A 79 -6.36 -0.74 7.99
N ALA A 80 -6.34 -1.71 7.06
CA ALA A 80 -6.40 -1.45 5.64
C ALA A 80 -7.81 -1.03 5.22
N GLU A 81 -7.87 -0.05 4.33
CA GLU A 81 -9.11 0.51 3.81
C GLU A 81 -9.50 -0.12 2.48
N PHE A 82 -8.52 -0.61 1.71
CA PHE A 82 -8.76 -1.32 0.46
C PHE A 82 -7.87 -2.56 0.34
N ASP A 83 -8.47 -3.64 -0.13
CA ASP A 83 -7.77 -4.89 -0.44
C ASP A 83 -7.16 -4.81 -1.85
N LEU A 84 -5.91 -5.28 -1.98
CA LEU A 84 -5.22 -5.40 -3.27
C LEU A 84 -5.58 -6.69 -4.02
N GLU A 85 -6.28 -7.63 -3.37
CA GLU A 85 -6.76 -8.90 -3.92
C GLU A 85 -5.60 -9.76 -4.48
N ILE A 86 -4.44 -9.72 -3.82
CA ILE A 86 -3.25 -10.47 -4.23
C ILE A 86 -3.30 -11.85 -3.61
N LYS A 87 -3.22 -12.87 -4.46
CA LYS A 87 -3.15 -14.30 -4.11
C LYS A 87 -1.77 -14.86 -4.42
#